data_AF-A0A368JVJ6-F1
#
_entry.id   AF-A0A368JVJ6-F1
#
_cell.length_a   1.000
_cell.length_b   1.000
_cell.length_c   1.000
_cell.angle_alpha   90.00
_cell.angle_beta   90.00
_cell.angle_gamma   90.00
#
_symmetry.space_group_name_H-M   'P 1'
#
loop_
_entity.id
_entity.type
_entity.pdbx_description
1 polymer ?
#
loop_
_entity_poly.entity_id
_entity_poly.type
_entity_poly.pdbx_seq_one_letter_code
_entity_poly.pdbx_strand_id
1 'polypeptide(L)'
;METPGYQRIKQSALRFVDAMKIGDTPGVYRKERGEGESFYGSYHAAHVLDLFGELQNRPATDLDIWAEQFQGRQTEQGYFSGKPAEFGRIRTLDELEPVWHYTRGNIWALRMLNRQPERELRFLDPMLDADRLYRWVKHYDWRNSWAAGNQVLAAATALFALRDWFGASEVDSLMEKAVFPALEELQDPKTGYWGTQLGADPANGLFGTIHVVPIYFALGWPLRHLERSVDSTLACQLPDGSFWPGGSDCPDFDGAYQLVNLMALTDYRRDDVEAACRRYLAHALQHESADGVGWLLHRRDSKPADWVPRPHWIWKEGETTASAELRDEDPNRTHIMLGSWFYPLSIALVSHFLGDTGYEGPYHFNSHSLHVCNVFNEPLRYS
;
A
#
# COMPACT_ATOMS: atom_id res chain seq x y z
N MET A 1 -3.91 -23.49 11.15
CA MET A 1 -4.43 -24.59 10.31
C MET A 1 -4.77 -23.99 8.96
N GLU A 2 -4.38 -24.62 7.86
CA GLU A 2 -4.73 -24.12 6.53
C GLU A 2 -6.15 -24.56 6.16
N THR A 3 -7.01 -23.61 5.79
CA THR A 3 -8.36 -23.90 5.31
C THR A 3 -8.39 -24.17 3.80
N PRO A 4 -9.44 -24.83 3.28
CA PRO A 4 -9.63 -24.97 1.83
C PRO A 4 -9.75 -23.61 1.11
N GLY A 5 -10.36 -22.61 1.74
CA GLY A 5 -10.47 -21.27 1.17
C GLY A 5 -9.09 -20.59 1.06
N TYR A 6 -8.27 -20.66 2.10
CA TYR A 6 -6.87 -20.18 2.04
C TYR A 6 -6.12 -20.77 0.85
N GLN A 7 -6.18 -22.09 0.70
CA GLN A 7 -5.50 -22.80 -0.40
C GLN A 7 -6.00 -22.36 -1.77
N ARG A 8 -7.31 -22.11 -1.91
CA ARG A 8 -7.90 -21.57 -3.14
C ARG A 8 -7.35 -20.18 -3.47
N ILE A 9 -7.40 -19.24 -2.52
CA ILE A 9 -6.90 -17.87 -2.74
C ILE A 9 -5.41 -17.89 -3.10
N LYS A 10 -4.61 -18.69 -2.36
CA LYS A 10 -3.19 -18.92 -2.63
C LYS A 10 -2.96 -19.40 -4.06
N GLN A 11 -3.65 -20.46 -4.48
CA GLN A 11 -3.49 -21.00 -5.83
C GLN A 11 -3.86 -19.99 -6.91
N SER A 12 -4.99 -19.28 -6.75
CA SER A 12 -5.43 -18.29 -7.72
C SER A 12 -4.42 -17.14 -7.87
N ALA A 13 -3.88 -16.63 -6.77
CA ALA A 13 -2.88 -15.56 -6.78
C ALA A 13 -1.53 -16.02 -7.37
N LEU A 14 -1.02 -17.19 -6.93
CA LEU A 14 0.28 -17.70 -7.40
C LEU A 14 0.27 -18.08 -8.88
N ARG A 15 -0.83 -18.65 -9.39
CA ARG A 15 -0.98 -18.93 -10.83
C ARG A 15 -0.90 -17.65 -11.66
N PHE A 16 -1.40 -16.53 -11.15
CA PHE A 16 -1.29 -15.25 -11.84
C PHE A 16 0.15 -14.73 -11.84
N VAL A 17 0.85 -14.82 -10.71
CA VAL A 17 2.29 -14.49 -10.63
C VAL A 17 3.07 -15.30 -11.66
N ASP A 18 2.83 -16.61 -11.75
CA ASP A 18 3.48 -17.48 -12.72
C ASP A 18 3.13 -17.12 -14.17
N ALA A 19 1.86 -16.81 -14.45
CA ALA A 19 1.42 -16.38 -15.78
C ALA A 19 2.06 -15.06 -16.23
N MET A 20 2.40 -14.19 -15.28
CA MET A 20 3.03 -12.89 -15.55
C MET A 20 4.56 -12.97 -15.63
N LYS A 21 5.19 -14.09 -15.24
CA LYS A 21 6.64 -14.29 -15.32
C LYS A 21 7.12 -14.14 -16.77
N ILE A 22 8.29 -13.51 -16.95
CA ILE A 22 8.95 -13.37 -18.25
C ILE A 22 10.25 -14.16 -18.26
N GLY A 23 10.28 -15.23 -19.05
CA GLY A 23 11.46 -16.09 -19.16
C GLY A 23 11.84 -16.76 -17.84
N ASP A 24 13.10 -17.14 -17.74
CA ASP A 24 13.61 -17.89 -16.58
C ASP A 24 14.28 -17.00 -15.53
N THR A 25 14.67 -15.78 -15.89
CA THR A 25 15.33 -14.83 -14.98
C THR A 25 14.44 -14.55 -13.77
N PRO A 26 14.93 -14.78 -12.54
CA PRO A 26 14.21 -14.42 -11.32
C PRO A 26 13.79 -12.94 -11.33
N GLY A 27 12.59 -12.68 -10.83
CA GLY A 27 12.16 -11.32 -10.58
C GLY A 27 11.64 -10.50 -11.76
N VAL A 28 11.60 -11.06 -12.97
CA VAL A 28 11.14 -10.35 -14.17
C VAL A 28 9.67 -10.69 -14.45
N TYR A 29 8.79 -9.70 -14.25
CA TYR A 29 7.34 -9.90 -14.38
C TYR A 29 6.68 -8.78 -15.19
N ARG A 30 5.58 -9.13 -15.85
CA ARG A 30 4.61 -8.19 -16.42
C ARG A 30 3.69 -7.68 -15.31
N LYS A 31 3.14 -6.46 -15.45
CA LYS A 31 2.03 -6.02 -14.58
C LYS A 31 0.68 -6.57 -15.04
N GLU A 32 0.51 -6.75 -16.35
CA GLU A 32 -0.71 -7.27 -16.99
C GLU A 32 -0.37 -8.02 -18.28
N ARG A 33 -1.32 -8.83 -18.77
CA ARG A 33 -1.10 -9.69 -19.94
C ARG A 33 -0.86 -8.84 -21.20
N GLY A 34 0.10 -9.27 -22.02
CA GLY A 34 0.39 -8.63 -23.30
C GLY A 34 1.40 -7.49 -23.24
N GLU A 35 1.83 -7.11 -22.04
CA GLU A 35 2.89 -6.12 -21.86
C GLU A 35 4.29 -6.74 -21.73
N GLY A 36 5.31 -5.88 -21.72
CA GLY A 36 6.70 -6.23 -21.40
C GLY A 36 6.98 -6.28 -19.90
N GLU A 37 8.27 -6.30 -19.56
CA GLU A 37 8.72 -6.16 -18.17
C GLU A 37 8.15 -4.89 -17.54
N SER A 38 7.70 -5.01 -16.29
CA SER A 38 7.21 -3.88 -15.51
C SER A 38 7.81 -3.92 -14.12
N PHE A 39 8.43 -2.80 -13.71
CA PHE A 39 8.78 -2.56 -12.30
C PHE A 39 7.59 -2.85 -11.38
N TYR A 40 6.40 -2.37 -11.77
CA TYR A 40 5.19 -2.60 -11.00
C TYR A 40 4.76 -4.08 -11.01
N GLY A 41 5.01 -4.82 -12.09
CA GLY A 41 4.79 -6.27 -12.11
C GLY A 41 5.69 -7.00 -11.13
N SER A 42 6.99 -6.68 -11.17
CA SER A 42 8.00 -7.32 -10.34
C SER A 42 7.81 -7.04 -8.85
N TYR A 43 7.63 -5.79 -8.42
CA TYR A 43 7.49 -5.55 -6.97
C TYR A 43 6.19 -6.14 -6.40
N HIS A 44 5.08 -6.14 -7.15
CA HIS A 44 3.83 -6.77 -6.70
C HIS A 44 3.97 -8.29 -6.61
N ALA A 45 4.65 -8.92 -7.57
CA ALA A 45 4.91 -10.37 -7.51
C ALA A 45 5.67 -10.74 -6.23
N ALA A 46 6.65 -9.94 -5.81
CA ALA A 46 7.35 -10.15 -4.53
C ALA A 46 6.37 -10.11 -3.34
N HIS A 47 5.44 -9.15 -3.31
CA HIS A 47 4.45 -9.05 -2.24
C HIS A 47 3.43 -10.21 -2.25
N VAL A 48 2.99 -10.67 -3.43
CA VAL A 48 2.10 -11.84 -3.52
C VAL A 48 2.80 -13.09 -3.00
N LEU A 49 4.05 -13.31 -3.43
CA LEU A 49 4.84 -14.45 -2.96
C LEU A 49 5.10 -14.36 -1.46
N ASP A 50 5.43 -13.18 -0.94
CA ASP A 50 5.65 -12.95 0.48
C ASP A 50 4.39 -13.25 1.30
N LEU A 51 3.22 -12.72 0.90
CA LEU A 51 1.93 -12.94 1.57
C LEU A 51 1.61 -14.42 1.81
N PHE A 52 2.04 -15.30 0.89
CA PHE A 52 1.81 -16.74 0.97
C PHE A 52 3.01 -17.55 1.46
N GLY A 53 4.06 -16.88 1.90
CA GLY A 53 5.28 -17.51 2.40
C GLY A 53 6.07 -18.27 1.32
N GLU A 54 5.96 -17.86 0.06
CA GLU A 54 6.67 -18.49 -1.05
C GLU A 54 7.99 -17.79 -1.38
N LEU A 55 8.18 -16.55 -0.93
CA LEU A 55 9.38 -15.78 -1.24
C LEU A 55 10.62 -16.37 -0.53
N GLN A 56 10.49 -16.76 0.74
CA GLN A 56 11.55 -17.37 1.53
C GLN A 56 11.94 -18.79 1.11
N ASN A 57 11.10 -19.47 0.32
CA ASN A 57 11.38 -20.81 -0.20
C ASN A 57 12.32 -20.76 -1.42
N ARG A 58 12.61 -19.57 -1.94
CA ARG A 58 13.48 -19.38 -3.10
C ARG A 58 14.95 -19.41 -2.70
N PRO A 59 15.84 -19.88 -3.60
CA PRO A 59 17.28 -19.77 -3.39
C PRO A 59 17.70 -18.32 -3.14
N ALA A 60 18.64 -18.10 -2.21
CA ALA A 60 19.16 -16.77 -1.95
C ALA A 60 19.69 -16.07 -3.21
N THR A 61 20.28 -16.84 -4.13
CA THR A 61 20.77 -16.36 -5.44
C THR A 61 19.64 -15.81 -6.33
N ASP A 62 18.43 -16.38 -6.27
CA ASP A 62 17.28 -15.88 -7.02
C ASP A 62 16.80 -14.54 -6.44
N LEU A 63 16.83 -14.41 -5.11
CA LEU A 63 16.50 -13.17 -4.42
C LEU A 63 17.54 -12.08 -4.71
N ASP A 64 18.82 -12.44 -4.80
CA ASP A 64 19.92 -11.53 -5.19
C ASP A 64 19.70 -11.01 -6.62
N ILE A 65 19.48 -11.91 -7.59
CA ILE A 65 19.22 -11.53 -9.00
C ILE A 65 17.99 -10.63 -9.11
N TRP A 66 16.96 -10.88 -8.30
CA TRP A 66 15.79 -10.02 -8.27
C TRP A 66 16.11 -8.64 -7.67
N ALA A 67 16.84 -8.59 -6.56
CA ALA A 67 17.23 -7.36 -5.89
C ALA A 67 18.12 -6.46 -6.77
N GLU A 68 19.05 -7.07 -7.52
CA GLU A 68 19.95 -6.38 -8.47
C GLU A 68 19.17 -5.52 -9.47
N GLN A 69 17.98 -5.96 -9.89
CA GLN A 69 17.13 -5.19 -10.80
C GLN A 69 16.63 -3.90 -10.16
N PHE A 70 16.28 -3.93 -8.87
CA PHE A 70 15.84 -2.74 -8.14
C PHE A 70 17.03 -1.85 -7.77
N GLN A 71 18.12 -2.43 -7.30
CA GLN A 71 19.38 -1.74 -7.01
C GLN A 71 19.93 -0.99 -8.22
N GLY A 72 19.89 -1.59 -9.41
CA GLY A 72 20.30 -0.95 -10.65
C GLY A 72 19.49 0.28 -11.07
N ARG A 73 18.38 0.59 -10.38
CA ARG A 73 17.57 1.81 -10.58
C ARG A 73 17.91 2.93 -9.59
N GLN A 74 18.85 2.69 -8.68
CA GLN A 74 19.25 3.66 -7.67
C GLN A 74 20.17 4.73 -8.25
N THR A 75 19.85 6.00 -7.99
CA THR A 75 20.65 7.16 -8.41
C THR A 75 21.85 7.36 -7.49
N GLU A 76 22.79 8.25 -7.87
CA GLU A 76 23.95 8.61 -7.06
C GLU A 76 23.57 9.27 -5.73
N GLN A 77 22.43 9.97 -5.68
CA GLN A 77 21.88 10.58 -4.47
C GLN A 77 21.11 9.57 -3.59
N GLY A 78 20.80 8.38 -4.12
CA GLY A 78 20.19 7.28 -3.38
C GLY A 78 18.68 7.09 -3.57
N TYR A 79 17.97 8.00 -4.25
CA TYR A 79 16.58 7.77 -4.67
C TYR A 79 16.52 6.81 -5.86
N PHE A 80 15.34 6.34 -6.28
CA PHE A 80 15.21 5.42 -7.41
C PHE A 80 14.50 6.07 -8.60
N SER A 81 14.92 5.69 -9.81
CA SER A 81 14.30 6.15 -11.05
C SER A 81 14.43 5.11 -12.16
N GLY A 82 13.39 5.01 -13.00
CA GLY A 82 13.45 4.25 -14.26
C GLY A 82 14.04 5.05 -15.44
N LYS A 83 14.44 6.31 -15.23
CA LYS A 83 14.92 7.21 -16.27
C LYS A 83 16.45 7.36 -16.19
N PRO A 84 17.24 6.99 -17.22
CA PRO A 84 18.70 7.10 -17.18
C PRO A 84 19.23 8.52 -16.89
N ALA A 85 18.53 9.55 -17.37
CA ALA A 85 18.89 10.95 -17.13
C ALA A 85 18.87 11.35 -15.64
N GLU A 86 18.25 10.56 -14.77
CA GLU A 86 18.15 10.82 -13.33
C GLU A 86 19.34 10.25 -12.55
N PHE A 87 20.15 9.37 -13.12
CA PHE A 87 21.10 8.57 -12.33
C PHE A 87 22.19 9.43 -11.67
N GLY A 88 22.67 10.47 -12.34
CA GLY A 88 23.59 11.47 -11.77
C GLY A 88 22.92 12.76 -11.31
N ARG A 89 21.59 12.85 -11.33
CA ARG A 89 20.87 14.07 -10.94
C ARG A 89 20.78 14.14 -9.42
N ILE A 90 21.10 15.31 -8.87
CA ILE A 90 20.85 15.64 -7.46
C ILE A 90 19.56 16.46 -7.41
N ARG A 91 18.55 15.97 -6.68
CA ARG A 91 17.27 16.65 -6.46
C ARG A 91 17.27 17.35 -5.10
N THR A 92 16.70 18.53 -5.07
CA THR A 92 16.25 19.19 -3.84
C THR A 92 14.95 18.57 -3.33
N LEU A 93 14.56 18.85 -2.09
CA LEU A 93 13.33 18.32 -1.50
C LEU A 93 12.08 18.61 -2.35
N ASP A 94 11.96 19.84 -2.87
CA ASP A 94 10.80 20.26 -3.69
C ASP A 94 10.79 19.61 -5.07
N GLU A 95 11.92 19.08 -5.53
CA GLU A 95 12.03 18.33 -6.78
C GLU A 95 11.74 16.84 -6.61
N LEU A 96 11.58 16.33 -5.38
CA LEU A 96 11.37 14.89 -5.13
C LEU A 96 9.93 14.43 -5.38
N GLU A 97 8.96 15.34 -5.50
CA GLU A 97 7.53 15.03 -5.65
C GLU A 97 7.24 13.92 -6.68
N PRO A 98 7.83 13.92 -7.89
CA PRO A 98 7.54 12.91 -8.91
C PRO A 98 8.17 11.54 -8.66
N VAL A 99 9.17 11.44 -7.77
CA VAL A 99 9.97 10.22 -7.58
C VAL A 99 9.64 9.47 -6.29
N TRP A 100 8.89 10.07 -5.37
CA TRP A 100 8.50 9.46 -4.10
C TRP A 100 7.83 8.10 -4.27
N HIS A 101 6.78 8.03 -5.08
CA HIS A 101 6.03 6.78 -5.31
C HIS A 101 6.91 5.66 -5.88
N TYR A 102 7.77 6.00 -6.85
CA TYR A 102 8.68 5.04 -7.48
C TYR A 102 9.76 4.57 -6.50
N THR A 103 10.35 5.50 -5.74
CA THR A 103 11.35 5.22 -4.69
C THR A 103 10.79 4.30 -3.62
N ARG A 104 9.59 4.59 -3.11
CA ARG A 104 8.88 3.76 -2.14
C ARG A 104 8.72 2.32 -2.63
N GLY A 105 8.26 2.12 -3.86
CA GLY A 105 8.07 0.76 -4.39
C GLY A 105 9.36 -0.05 -4.50
N ASN A 106 10.49 0.60 -4.85
CA ASN A 106 11.80 -0.06 -4.86
C ASN A 106 12.24 -0.44 -3.44
N ILE A 107 12.06 0.47 -2.47
CA ILE A 107 12.38 0.21 -1.07
C ILE A 107 11.55 -0.96 -0.52
N TRP A 108 10.24 -1.01 -0.79
CA TRP A 108 9.42 -2.16 -0.37
C TRP A 108 9.87 -3.45 -1.03
N ALA A 109 10.15 -3.46 -2.33
CA ALA A 109 10.67 -4.65 -3.01
C ALA A 109 11.94 -5.17 -2.34
N LEU A 110 12.92 -4.30 -2.08
CA LEU A 110 14.16 -4.67 -1.41
C LEU A 110 13.91 -5.20 0.01
N ARG A 111 13.00 -4.58 0.76
CA ARG A 111 12.57 -5.07 2.08
C ARG A 111 11.95 -6.46 2.02
N MET A 112 11.03 -6.72 1.08
CA MET A 112 10.43 -8.05 0.90
C MET A 112 11.47 -9.10 0.54
N LEU A 113 12.46 -8.73 -0.28
CA LEU A 113 13.58 -9.60 -0.66
C LEU A 113 14.64 -9.75 0.44
N ASN A 114 14.49 -9.06 1.57
CA ASN A 114 15.49 -8.94 2.62
C ASN A 114 16.87 -8.56 2.05
N ARG A 115 16.89 -7.51 1.23
CA ARG A 115 18.08 -6.89 0.65
C ARG A 115 18.05 -5.39 0.88
N GLN A 116 19.21 -4.77 0.76
CA GLN A 116 19.38 -3.34 0.96
C GLN A 116 19.75 -2.64 -0.36
N PRO A 117 19.46 -1.35 -0.51
CA PRO A 117 20.03 -0.51 -1.56
C PRO A 117 21.56 -0.51 -1.52
N GLU A 118 22.19 -0.24 -2.66
CA GLU A 118 23.66 -0.17 -2.77
C GLU A 118 24.24 1.11 -2.17
N ARG A 119 23.44 2.19 -2.17
CA ARG A 119 23.84 3.51 -1.69
C ARG A 119 22.93 3.98 -0.58
N GLU A 120 23.49 4.77 0.32
CA GLU A 120 22.75 5.47 1.35
C GLU A 120 21.74 6.48 0.75
N LEU A 121 20.62 6.67 1.44
CA LEU A 121 19.48 7.48 0.99
C LEU A 121 19.69 8.99 1.25
N ARG A 122 20.83 9.54 0.80
CA ARG A 122 21.26 10.94 1.07
C ARG A 122 20.29 12.02 0.57
N PHE A 123 19.37 11.68 -0.33
CA PHE A 123 18.28 12.58 -0.71
C PHE A 123 17.35 12.95 0.46
N LEU A 124 17.41 12.21 1.57
CA LEU A 124 16.66 12.46 2.80
C LEU A 124 17.35 13.42 3.77
N ASP A 125 18.63 13.79 3.59
CA ASP A 125 19.34 14.72 4.49
C ASP A 125 18.53 15.99 4.80
N PRO A 126 17.84 16.63 3.83
CA PRO A 126 16.97 17.77 4.09
C PRO A 126 15.82 17.50 5.08
N MET A 127 15.36 16.26 5.19
CA MET A 127 14.24 15.83 6.04
C MET A 127 14.69 15.40 7.44
N LEU A 128 16.00 15.34 7.71
CA LEU A 128 16.55 15.08 9.04
C LEU A 128 16.52 16.33 9.96
N ASP A 129 15.90 17.41 9.50
CA ASP A 129 15.55 18.59 10.30
C ASP A 129 14.07 18.55 10.68
N ALA A 130 13.78 18.50 11.99
CA ALA A 130 12.43 18.33 12.51
C ALA A 130 11.47 19.44 12.05
N ASP A 131 11.91 20.69 12.07
CA ASP A 131 11.11 21.85 11.68
C ASP A 131 10.76 21.80 10.18
N ARG A 132 11.72 21.41 9.35
CA ARG A 132 11.53 21.25 7.91
C ARG A 132 10.61 20.07 7.60
N LEU A 133 10.79 18.93 8.27
CA LEU A 133 9.92 17.76 8.11
C LEU A 133 8.48 18.06 8.53
N TYR A 134 8.28 18.73 9.67
CA TYR A 134 6.97 19.17 10.14
C TYR A 134 6.27 20.06 9.11
N ARG A 135 6.98 21.07 8.58
CA ARG A 135 6.44 21.96 7.54
C ARG A 135 6.15 21.22 6.24
N TRP A 136 7.01 20.29 5.84
CA TRP A 136 6.84 19.50 4.62
C TRP A 136 5.55 18.67 4.68
N VAL A 137 5.29 17.96 5.78
CA VAL A 137 4.03 17.19 5.94
C VAL A 137 2.78 18.07 5.79
N LYS A 138 2.83 19.29 6.34
CA LYS A 138 1.70 20.23 6.30
C LYS A 138 1.57 21.02 5.00
N HIS A 139 2.58 21.01 4.14
CA HIS A 139 2.57 21.81 2.91
C HIS A 139 1.59 21.24 1.87
N TYR A 140 1.27 19.95 1.94
CA TYR A 140 0.42 19.27 0.97
C TYR A 140 -1.03 19.77 1.00
N ASP A 141 -1.70 19.66 -0.15
CA ASP A 141 -3.13 19.94 -0.25
C ASP A 141 -3.97 18.80 0.33
N TRP A 142 -4.24 18.89 1.63
CA TRP A 142 -5.05 17.90 2.36
C TRP A 142 -6.54 17.91 2.01
N ARG A 143 -7.02 18.80 1.13
CA ARG A 143 -8.33 18.62 0.48
C ARG A 143 -8.35 17.40 -0.43
N ASN A 144 -7.18 16.99 -0.89
CA ASN A 144 -6.94 15.71 -1.52
C ASN A 144 -6.09 14.84 -0.58
N SER A 145 -6.69 14.40 0.50
CA SER A 145 -6.05 13.57 1.52
C SER A 145 -5.44 12.30 0.93
N TRP A 146 -6.05 11.72 -0.11
CA TRP A 146 -5.48 10.55 -0.81
C TRP A 146 -4.09 10.85 -1.38
N ALA A 147 -3.95 11.94 -2.15
CA ALA A 147 -2.65 12.30 -2.73
C ALA A 147 -1.63 12.70 -1.67
N ALA A 148 -2.04 13.50 -0.67
CA ALA A 148 -1.17 13.98 0.40
C ALA A 148 -0.66 12.83 1.28
N GLY A 149 -1.55 11.97 1.77
CA GLY A 149 -1.19 10.82 2.59
C GLY A 149 -0.24 9.87 1.86
N ASN A 150 -0.42 9.68 0.55
CA ASN A 150 0.44 8.82 -0.26
C ASN A 150 1.90 9.30 -0.31
N GLN A 151 2.13 10.63 -0.41
CA GLN A 151 3.48 11.21 -0.35
C GLN A 151 4.10 11.07 1.04
N VAL A 152 3.32 11.35 2.09
CA VAL A 152 3.81 11.21 3.47
C VAL A 152 4.20 9.76 3.76
N LEU A 153 3.42 8.77 3.29
CA LEU A 153 3.77 7.36 3.39
C LEU A 153 5.06 7.01 2.64
N ALA A 154 5.27 7.58 1.45
CA ALA A 154 6.48 7.36 0.68
C ALA A 154 7.72 7.90 1.38
N ALA A 155 7.64 9.10 1.96
CA ALA A 155 8.70 9.68 2.76
C ALA A 155 8.97 8.87 4.04
N ALA A 156 7.92 8.47 4.78
CA ALA A 156 8.06 7.65 5.97
C ALA A 156 8.72 6.29 5.66
N THR A 157 8.34 5.66 4.56
CA THR A 157 8.98 4.42 4.07
C THR A 157 10.49 4.61 3.86
N ALA A 158 10.88 5.74 3.24
CA ALA A 158 12.28 6.04 2.97
C ALA A 158 13.06 6.38 4.26
N LEU A 159 12.46 7.13 5.17
CA LEU A 159 13.06 7.44 6.48
C LEU A 159 13.26 6.17 7.32
N PHE A 160 12.28 5.28 7.38
CA PHE A 160 12.45 3.98 8.06
C PHE A 160 13.51 3.13 7.38
N ALA A 161 13.64 3.17 6.06
CA ALA A 161 14.72 2.48 5.34
C ALA A 161 16.10 3.06 5.66
N LEU A 162 16.21 4.38 5.80
CA LEU A 162 17.44 5.03 6.25
C LEU A 162 17.81 4.59 7.66
N ARG A 163 16.84 4.56 8.58
CA ARG A 163 17.03 4.05 9.94
C ARG A 163 17.49 2.58 9.96
N ASP A 164 16.74 1.72 9.28
CA ASP A 164 16.90 0.26 9.38
C ASP A 164 18.17 -0.24 8.65
N TRP A 165 18.53 0.34 7.50
CA TRP A 165 19.68 -0.12 6.71
C TRP A 165 20.97 0.68 6.94
N PHE A 166 20.86 1.95 7.34
CA PHE A 166 22.01 2.85 7.44
C PHE A 166 22.22 3.41 8.86
N GLY A 167 21.40 2.99 9.84
CA GLY A 167 21.62 3.29 11.25
C GLY A 167 21.30 4.73 11.66
N ALA A 168 20.49 5.45 10.89
CA ALA A 168 20.00 6.79 11.24
C ALA A 168 18.99 6.74 12.41
N SER A 169 19.50 6.50 13.61
CA SER A 169 18.71 6.31 14.84
C SER A 169 17.84 7.51 15.23
N GLU A 170 18.13 8.70 14.71
CA GLU A 170 17.37 9.93 14.94
C GLU A 170 15.97 9.91 14.29
N VAL A 171 15.72 9.01 13.33
CA VAL A 171 14.45 8.93 12.59
C VAL A 171 13.27 8.77 13.53
N ASP A 172 13.35 7.91 14.56
CA ASP A 172 12.24 7.72 15.50
C ASP A 172 11.91 9.02 16.24
N SER A 173 12.94 9.72 16.74
CA SER A 173 12.75 11.03 17.37
C SER A 173 12.22 12.08 16.40
N LEU A 174 12.54 12.01 15.10
CA LEU A 174 12.01 12.91 14.08
C LEU A 174 10.52 12.64 13.84
N MET A 175 10.10 11.37 13.77
CA MET A 175 8.69 11.02 13.64
C MET A 175 7.87 11.57 14.81
N GLU A 176 8.36 11.39 16.04
CA GLU A 176 7.71 11.87 17.27
C GLU A 176 7.62 13.40 17.36
N LYS A 177 8.66 14.12 16.94
CA LYS A 177 8.74 15.57 17.10
C LYS A 177 8.19 16.36 15.92
N ALA A 178 8.12 15.75 14.73
CA ALA A 178 7.74 16.44 13.51
C ALA A 178 6.52 15.80 12.82
N VAL A 179 6.58 14.52 12.48
CA VAL A 179 5.56 13.89 11.63
C VAL A 179 4.25 13.68 12.38
N PHE A 180 4.26 13.07 13.56
CA PHE A 180 3.03 12.84 14.33
C PHE A 180 2.37 14.15 14.77
N PRO A 181 3.07 15.16 15.30
CA PRO A 181 2.44 16.45 15.61
C PRO A 181 1.81 17.11 14.39
N ALA A 182 2.50 17.11 13.23
CA ALA A 182 1.95 17.65 12.00
C ALA A 182 0.66 16.93 11.58
N LEU A 183 0.67 15.59 11.60
CA LEU A 183 -0.48 14.77 11.23
C LEU A 183 -1.62 14.90 12.23
N GLU A 184 -1.36 14.96 13.54
CA GLU A 184 -2.39 15.11 14.56
C GLU A 184 -3.15 16.44 14.43
N GLU A 185 -2.46 17.52 14.02
CA GLU A 185 -3.13 18.80 13.74
C GLU A 185 -4.00 18.76 12.46
N LEU A 186 -3.73 17.82 11.56
CA LEU A 186 -4.44 17.62 10.30
C LEU A 186 -5.57 16.58 10.40
N GLN A 187 -5.69 15.88 11.53
CA GLN A 187 -6.76 14.89 11.73
C GLN A 187 -8.07 15.60 12.12
N ASP A 188 -9.15 15.27 11.44
CA ASP A 188 -10.49 15.78 11.75
C ASP A 188 -11.09 14.98 12.92
N PRO A 189 -11.37 15.60 14.07
CA PRO A 189 -11.96 14.90 15.21
C PRO A 189 -13.40 14.42 14.95
N LYS A 190 -14.09 14.92 13.92
CA LYS A 190 -15.48 14.54 13.59
C LYS A 190 -15.57 13.24 12.79
N THR A 191 -14.59 12.99 11.93
CA THR A 191 -14.55 11.80 11.06
C THR A 191 -13.46 10.82 11.49
N GLY A 192 -12.46 11.29 12.23
CA GLY A 192 -11.24 10.55 12.53
C GLY A 192 -10.31 10.39 11.32
N TYR A 193 -10.61 11.02 10.18
CA TYR A 193 -9.80 11.01 8.97
C TYR A 193 -8.96 12.28 8.83
N TRP A 194 -7.98 12.24 7.94
CA TRP A 194 -7.20 13.41 7.57
C TRP A 194 -7.88 14.19 6.46
N GLY A 195 -7.83 15.53 6.55
CA GLY A 195 -8.24 16.42 5.47
C GLY A 195 -9.75 16.65 5.26
N THR A 196 -10.64 15.89 5.92
CA THR A 196 -12.10 16.05 5.74
C THR A 196 -12.62 17.39 6.24
N GLN A 197 -12.03 17.94 7.30
CA GLN A 197 -12.29 19.30 7.79
C GLN A 197 -11.78 20.39 6.85
N LEU A 198 -10.90 20.03 5.91
CA LEU A 198 -10.31 20.94 4.93
C LEU A 198 -11.05 20.89 3.57
N GLY A 199 -11.81 19.82 3.31
CA GLY A 199 -12.64 19.68 2.11
C GLY A 199 -12.54 18.33 1.41
N ALA A 200 -11.76 17.37 1.91
CA ALA A 200 -11.78 16.01 1.40
C ALA A 200 -13.16 15.37 1.64
N ASP A 201 -13.74 14.77 0.61
CA ASP A 201 -14.95 13.96 0.78
C ASP A 201 -14.65 12.68 1.60
N PRO A 202 -15.68 11.98 2.10
CA PRO A 202 -15.47 10.80 2.95
C PRO A 202 -14.61 9.70 2.31
N ALA A 203 -14.77 9.45 1.01
CA ALA A 203 -14.00 8.41 0.31
C ALA A 203 -12.53 8.85 0.17
N ASN A 204 -12.28 10.08 -0.27
CA ASN A 204 -10.94 10.64 -0.34
C ASN A 204 -10.26 10.68 1.04
N GLY A 205 -10.99 10.98 2.11
CA GLY A 205 -10.53 10.93 3.49
C GLY A 205 -10.14 9.52 3.94
N LEU A 206 -10.94 8.49 3.61
CA LEU A 206 -10.60 7.08 3.86
C LEU A 206 -9.31 6.70 3.12
N PHE A 207 -9.24 6.95 1.82
CA PHE A 207 -8.07 6.59 1.01
C PHE A 207 -6.81 7.38 1.40
N GLY A 208 -6.95 8.58 1.96
CA GLY A 208 -5.83 9.28 2.59
C GLY A 208 -5.41 8.66 3.93
N THR A 209 -6.38 8.29 4.75
CA THR A 209 -6.16 7.74 6.10
C THR A 209 -5.35 6.45 6.08
N ILE A 210 -5.59 5.55 5.12
CA ILE A 210 -4.84 4.28 5.02
C ILE A 210 -3.36 4.46 4.67
N HIS A 211 -2.98 5.63 4.15
CA HIS A 211 -1.56 5.95 3.92
C HIS A 211 -0.92 6.60 5.16
N VAL A 212 -1.72 7.04 6.13
CA VAL A 212 -1.23 7.68 7.35
C VAL A 212 -1.12 6.67 8.50
N VAL A 213 -2.18 5.91 8.76
CA VAL A 213 -2.24 5.02 9.94
C VAL A 213 -1.15 3.93 9.98
N PRO A 214 -0.63 3.36 8.87
CA PRO A 214 0.46 2.38 8.98
C PRO A 214 1.76 3.01 9.52
N ILE A 215 1.96 4.31 9.36
CA ILE A 215 3.09 5.04 9.95
C ILE A 215 2.98 5.03 11.48
N TYR A 216 1.76 5.16 12.00
CA TYR A 216 1.47 5.09 13.44
C TYR A 216 1.74 3.67 13.93
N PHE A 217 1.23 2.66 13.22
CA PHE A 217 1.37 1.26 13.62
C PHE A 217 2.84 0.81 13.61
N ALA A 218 3.63 1.25 12.63
CA ALA A 218 5.05 0.95 12.52
C ALA A 218 5.86 1.33 13.77
N LEU A 219 5.48 2.42 14.46
CA LEU A 219 6.14 2.88 15.70
C LEU A 219 5.30 2.64 16.96
N GLY A 220 4.13 2.02 16.85
CA GLY A 220 3.19 1.88 17.96
C GLY A 220 2.66 3.22 18.50
N TRP A 221 2.58 4.26 17.66
CA TRP A 221 2.03 5.55 18.06
C TRP A 221 0.50 5.46 18.23
N PRO A 222 -0.08 6.06 19.29
CA PRO A 222 -1.52 5.99 19.53
C PRO A 222 -2.32 6.68 18.43
N LEU A 223 -3.31 5.97 17.89
CA LEU A 223 -4.28 6.55 16.95
C LEU A 223 -5.43 7.22 17.73
N ARG A 224 -5.77 8.46 17.38
CA ARG A 224 -6.88 9.23 17.99
C ARG A 224 -8.19 9.04 17.21
N HIS A 225 -9.29 9.35 17.88
CA HIS A 225 -10.64 9.40 17.29
C HIS A 225 -11.14 8.06 16.71
N LEU A 226 -10.69 6.94 17.29
CA LEU A 226 -10.99 5.56 16.83
C LEU A 226 -12.47 5.34 16.50
N GLU A 227 -13.38 5.68 17.41
CA GLU A 227 -14.82 5.47 17.20
C GLU A 227 -15.36 6.27 16.00
N ARG A 228 -14.84 7.48 15.78
CA ARG A 228 -15.23 8.31 14.64
C ARG A 228 -14.66 7.76 13.34
N SER A 229 -13.45 7.24 13.37
CA SER A 229 -12.88 6.50 12.23
C SER A 229 -13.74 5.28 11.90
N VAL A 230 -14.22 4.52 12.90
CA VAL A 230 -15.14 3.38 12.67
C VAL A 230 -16.43 3.85 12.01
N ASP A 231 -17.07 4.89 12.55
CA ASP A 231 -18.31 5.43 11.97
C ASP A 231 -18.12 5.87 10.51
N SER A 232 -17.02 6.57 10.23
CA SER A 232 -16.71 7.07 8.90
C SER A 232 -16.38 5.95 7.92
N THR A 233 -15.66 4.90 8.35
CA THR A 233 -15.34 3.76 7.48
C THR A 233 -16.58 2.96 7.14
N LEU A 234 -17.46 2.70 8.11
CA LEU A 234 -18.74 2.05 7.87
C LEU A 234 -19.62 2.86 6.92
N ALA A 235 -19.60 4.20 7.02
CA ALA A 235 -20.37 5.09 6.14
C ALA A 235 -19.85 5.12 4.69
N CYS A 236 -18.58 4.77 4.45
CA CYS A 236 -18.00 4.68 3.11
C CYS A 236 -18.35 3.38 2.37
N GLN A 237 -18.78 2.33 3.07
CA GLN A 237 -19.09 1.05 2.41
C GLN A 237 -20.40 1.15 1.61
N LEU A 238 -20.34 0.70 0.36
CA LEU A 238 -21.48 0.67 -0.55
C LEU A 238 -22.37 -0.56 -0.29
N PRO A 239 -23.65 -0.55 -0.75
CA PRO A 239 -24.59 -1.64 -0.50
C PRO A 239 -24.12 -3.01 -1.01
N ASP A 240 -23.26 -3.02 -2.03
CA ASP A 240 -22.73 -4.21 -2.66
C ASP A 240 -21.49 -4.79 -1.93
N GLY A 241 -21.05 -4.15 -0.85
CA GLY A 241 -19.92 -4.54 -0.01
C GLY A 241 -18.60 -3.85 -0.36
N SER A 242 -18.53 -3.16 -1.50
CA SER A 242 -17.35 -2.44 -1.98
C SER A 242 -17.14 -1.09 -1.27
N PHE A 243 -15.99 -0.47 -1.50
CA PHE A 243 -15.67 0.91 -1.10
C PHE A 243 -15.49 1.84 -2.29
N TRP A 244 -15.74 1.34 -3.50
CA TRP A 244 -15.72 2.09 -4.74
C TRP A 244 -16.79 1.57 -5.69
N PRO A 245 -17.54 2.44 -6.40
CA PRO A 245 -18.61 1.98 -7.27
C PRO A 245 -18.14 0.95 -8.31
N GLY A 246 -18.72 -0.25 -8.27
CA GLY A 246 -18.37 -1.37 -9.14
C GLY A 246 -17.21 -2.25 -8.63
N GLY A 247 -16.58 -1.88 -7.52
CA GLY A 247 -15.38 -2.51 -6.98
C GLY A 247 -14.09 -2.00 -7.64
N SER A 248 -13.03 -1.87 -6.85
CA SER A 248 -11.69 -1.58 -7.35
C SER A 248 -10.64 -1.97 -6.32
N ASP A 249 -9.54 -2.56 -6.78
CA ASP A 249 -8.52 -3.19 -5.94
C ASP A 249 -7.98 -2.30 -4.82
N CYS A 250 -7.54 -1.06 -5.10
CA CYS A 250 -7.04 -0.16 -4.03
C CYS A 250 -8.14 0.30 -3.07
N PRO A 251 -9.22 0.99 -3.51
CA PRO A 251 -10.25 1.45 -2.59
C PRO A 251 -10.86 0.34 -1.72
N ASP A 252 -11.07 -0.84 -2.30
CA ASP A 252 -11.64 -1.98 -1.59
C ASP A 252 -10.69 -2.51 -0.52
N PHE A 253 -9.39 -2.60 -0.83
CA PHE A 253 -8.38 -2.92 0.16
C PHE A 253 -8.37 -1.85 1.28
N ASP A 254 -8.40 -0.57 0.94
CA ASP A 254 -8.31 0.54 1.88
C ASP A 254 -9.42 0.46 2.95
N GLY A 255 -10.67 0.23 2.53
CA GLY A 255 -11.78 0.06 3.45
C GLY A 255 -11.67 -1.17 4.34
N ALA A 256 -11.32 -2.33 3.77
CA ALA A 256 -11.14 -3.57 4.53
C ALA A 256 -9.99 -3.46 5.55
N TYR A 257 -8.87 -2.87 5.13
CA TYR A 257 -7.71 -2.61 5.97
C TYR A 257 -8.08 -1.74 7.17
N GLN A 258 -8.82 -0.65 6.93
CA GLN A 258 -9.21 0.27 7.99
C GLN A 258 -10.18 -0.38 9.00
N LEU A 259 -11.19 -1.13 8.52
CA LEU A 259 -12.12 -1.85 9.39
C LEU A 259 -11.39 -2.81 10.34
N VAL A 260 -10.52 -3.66 9.79
CA VAL A 260 -9.82 -4.69 10.56
C VAL A 260 -8.86 -4.09 11.58
N ASN A 261 -8.07 -3.08 11.19
CA ASN A 261 -7.11 -2.45 12.09
C ASN A 261 -7.79 -1.67 13.22
N LEU A 262 -8.93 -1.01 12.95
CA LEU A 262 -9.70 -0.35 14.01
C LEU A 262 -10.25 -1.37 15.03
N MET A 263 -10.68 -2.56 14.60
CA MET A 263 -11.17 -3.61 15.50
C MET A 263 -10.09 -4.29 16.34
N ALA A 264 -8.82 -4.09 16.01
CA ALA A 264 -7.69 -4.44 16.87
C ALA A 264 -7.43 -3.37 17.95
N LEU A 265 -7.96 -2.16 17.80
CA LEU A 265 -7.75 -1.02 18.70
C LEU A 265 -8.97 -0.68 19.57
N THR A 266 -10.18 -1.06 19.15
CA THR A 266 -11.44 -0.77 19.87
C THR A 266 -12.50 -1.83 19.60
N ASP A 267 -13.45 -1.99 20.54
CA ASP A 267 -14.65 -2.82 20.41
C ASP A 267 -15.88 -2.04 19.92
N TYR A 268 -15.75 -0.72 19.72
CA TYR A 268 -16.87 0.12 19.32
C TYR A 268 -17.50 -0.34 18.00
N ARG A 269 -18.81 -0.65 18.03
CA ARG A 269 -19.60 -1.15 16.89
C ARG A 269 -19.03 -2.42 16.24
N ARG A 270 -18.39 -3.30 17.02
CA ARG A 270 -17.85 -4.59 16.57
C ARG A 270 -18.81 -5.37 15.67
N ASP A 271 -20.07 -5.57 16.10
CA ASP A 271 -21.07 -6.32 15.32
C ASP A 271 -21.34 -5.69 13.94
N ASP A 272 -21.38 -4.35 13.85
CA ASP A 272 -21.58 -3.66 12.58
C ASP A 272 -20.36 -3.82 11.66
N VAL A 273 -19.16 -3.82 12.24
CA VAL A 273 -17.91 -4.06 11.50
C VAL A 273 -17.81 -5.51 11.05
N GLU A 274 -18.17 -6.48 11.87
CA GLU A 274 -18.27 -7.89 11.44
C GLU A 274 -19.23 -8.06 10.27
N ALA A 275 -20.41 -7.43 10.34
CA ALA A 275 -21.37 -7.44 9.24
C ALA A 275 -20.80 -6.78 7.98
N ALA A 276 -20.08 -5.66 8.12
CA ALA A 276 -19.41 -4.98 7.01
C ALA A 276 -18.30 -5.82 6.37
N CYS A 277 -17.46 -6.46 7.20
CA CYS A 277 -16.41 -7.38 6.77
C CYS A 277 -16.98 -8.60 6.03
N ARG A 278 -18.11 -9.16 6.49
CA ARG A 278 -18.78 -10.27 5.77
C ARG A 278 -19.34 -9.83 4.41
N ARG A 279 -19.93 -8.64 4.31
CA ARG A 279 -20.34 -8.07 3.02
C ARG A 279 -19.15 -7.84 2.10
N TYR A 280 -18.06 -7.29 2.63
CA TYR A 280 -16.83 -7.08 1.89
C TYR A 280 -16.24 -8.39 1.38
N LEU A 281 -16.19 -9.44 2.20
CA LEU A 281 -15.67 -10.75 1.78
C LEU A 281 -16.49 -11.31 0.62
N ALA A 282 -17.83 -11.22 0.70
CA ALA A 282 -18.70 -11.64 -0.41
C ALA A 282 -18.44 -10.84 -1.70
N HIS A 283 -18.17 -9.53 -1.57
CA HIS A 283 -17.76 -8.65 -2.68
C HIS A 283 -16.40 -9.03 -3.26
N ALA A 284 -15.35 -9.11 -2.45
CA ALA A 284 -13.99 -9.41 -2.88
C ALA A 284 -13.91 -10.74 -3.64
N LEU A 285 -14.66 -11.76 -3.20
CA LEU A 285 -14.72 -13.07 -3.87
C LEU A 285 -15.39 -13.02 -5.27
N GLN A 286 -16.08 -11.93 -5.63
CA GLN A 286 -16.55 -11.68 -7.00
C GLN A 286 -15.44 -11.24 -7.95
N HIS A 287 -14.27 -10.87 -7.43
CA HIS A 287 -13.11 -10.53 -8.24
C HIS A 287 -12.24 -11.74 -8.56
N GLU A 288 -12.38 -12.90 -7.91
CA GLU A 288 -11.58 -14.07 -8.29
C GLU A 288 -11.89 -14.47 -9.75
N SER A 289 -10.87 -14.73 -10.57
CA SER A 289 -11.12 -15.17 -11.95
C SER A 289 -11.78 -16.55 -11.98
N ALA A 290 -12.71 -16.76 -12.92
CA ALA A 290 -13.42 -18.03 -13.08
C ALA A 290 -12.49 -19.19 -13.52
N ASP A 291 -11.37 -18.88 -14.17
CA ASP A 291 -10.33 -19.86 -14.53
C ASP A 291 -9.34 -20.15 -13.39
N GLY A 292 -9.49 -19.46 -12.24
CA GLY A 292 -8.60 -19.57 -11.10
C GLY A 292 -7.19 -19.03 -11.37
N VAL A 293 -7.05 -18.05 -12.28
CA VAL A 293 -5.78 -17.37 -12.57
C VAL A 293 -5.92 -15.88 -12.28
N GLY A 294 -5.67 -15.53 -11.02
CA GLY A 294 -5.65 -14.14 -10.56
C GLY A 294 -7.01 -13.55 -10.25
N TRP A 295 -7.02 -12.22 -10.21
CA TRP A 295 -8.15 -11.42 -9.78
C TRP A 295 -8.49 -10.36 -10.82
N LEU A 296 -9.78 -10.24 -11.07
CA LEU A 296 -10.39 -9.31 -11.99
C LEU A 296 -10.35 -7.90 -11.40
N LEU A 297 -10.05 -6.91 -12.25
CA LEU A 297 -10.19 -5.49 -11.91
C LEU A 297 -11.64 -5.18 -11.52
N HIS A 298 -12.59 -5.72 -12.30
CA HIS A 298 -14.02 -5.52 -12.13
C HIS A 298 -14.71 -6.84 -11.76
N ARG A 299 -15.78 -6.78 -10.98
CA ARG A 299 -16.50 -7.98 -10.52
C ARG A 299 -17.05 -8.82 -11.68
N ARG A 300 -17.09 -10.15 -11.51
CA ARG A 300 -17.66 -11.09 -12.50
C ARG A 300 -19.11 -10.79 -12.89
N ASP A 301 -19.89 -10.22 -11.97
CA ASP A 301 -21.31 -9.91 -12.16
C ASP A 301 -21.58 -8.46 -12.59
N SER A 302 -20.53 -7.64 -12.73
CA SER A 302 -20.63 -6.25 -13.19
C SER A 302 -20.55 -6.14 -14.72
N LYS A 303 -21.01 -5.01 -15.26
CA LYS A 303 -20.90 -4.64 -16.67
C LYS A 303 -20.13 -3.32 -16.81
N PRO A 304 -19.56 -3.01 -17.99
CA PRO A 304 -18.84 -1.74 -18.20
C PRO A 304 -19.58 -0.46 -17.80
N ALA A 305 -20.91 -0.46 -17.87
CA ALA A 305 -21.72 0.69 -17.45
C ALA A 305 -21.77 0.89 -15.92
N ASP A 306 -21.39 -0.12 -15.14
CA ASP A 306 -21.35 -0.08 -13.68
C ASP A 306 -19.98 0.41 -13.16
N TRP A 307 -18.97 0.50 -14.03
CA TRP A 307 -17.59 0.80 -13.65
C TRP A 307 -17.36 2.30 -13.55
N VAL A 308 -16.83 2.73 -12.41
CA VAL A 308 -16.40 4.11 -12.21
C VAL A 308 -14.87 4.15 -12.22
N PRO A 309 -14.23 4.87 -13.15
CA PRO A 309 -12.79 5.04 -13.17
C PRO A 309 -12.31 5.73 -11.89
N ARG A 310 -11.25 5.20 -11.28
CA ARG A 310 -10.64 5.81 -10.11
C ARG A 310 -9.48 6.73 -10.49
N PRO A 311 -9.25 7.82 -9.73
CA PRO A 311 -8.11 8.67 -9.96
C PRO A 311 -6.82 7.96 -9.53
N HIS A 312 -5.80 8.09 -10.35
CA HIS A 312 -4.41 7.86 -9.98
C HIS A 312 -3.70 9.21 -9.92
N TRP A 313 -3.20 9.57 -8.74
CA TRP A 313 -2.62 10.88 -8.49
C TRP A 313 -1.17 10.94 -8.99
N ILE A 314 -0.91 11.83 -9.95
CA ILE A 314 0.40 12.06 -10.54
C ILE A 314 0.95 13.40 -10.05
N TRP A 315 2.17 13.35 -9.51
CA TRP A 315 2.96 14.51 -9.14
C TRP A 315 3.93 14.86 -10.26
N LYS A 316 3.92 16.12 -10.66
CA LYS A 316 4.83 16.66 -11.68
C LYS A 316 5.87 17.56 -11.03
N GLU A 317 7.02 17.63 -11.67
CA GLU A 317 8.15 18.41 -11.17
C GLU A 317 7.78 19.90 -11.12
N GLY A 318 8.00 20.53 -9.97
CA GLY A 318 7.66 21.93 -9.73
C GLY A 318 6.17 22.22 -9.49
N GLU A 319 5.30 21.19 -9.50
CA GLU A 319 3.89 21.34 -9.12
C GLU A 319 3.72 21.05 -7.62
N THR A 320 2.91 21.87 -6.95
CA THR A 320 2.60 21.71 -5.51
C THR A 320 1.29 20.95 -5.27
N THR A 321 0.64 20.46 -6.33
CA THR A 321 -0.62 19.74 -6.30
C THR A 321 -0.59 18.56 -7.27
N ALA A 322 -1.17 17.43 -6.88
CA ALA A 322 -1.30 16.29 -7.78
C ALA A 322 -2.39 16.50 -8.84
N SER A 323 -2.17 15.92 -10.02
CA SER A 323 -3.18 15.80 -11.08
C SER A 323 -3.77 14.39 -11.10
N ALA A 324 -5.06 14.25 -11.37
CA ALA A 324 -5.69 12.94 -11.54
C ALA A 324 -5.49 12.41 -12.97
N GLU A 325 -5.00 11.18 -13.08
CA GLU A 325 -5.09 10.34 -14.27
C GLU A 325 -6.15 9.26 -14.01
N LEU A 326 -7.27 9.26 -14.74
CA LEU A 326 -8.29 8.23 -14.56
C LEU A 326 -7.80 6.91 -15.17
N ARG A 327 -7.98 5.82 -14.43
CA ARG A 327 -7.63 4.47 -14.86
C ARG A 327 -8.85 3.54 -14.85
N ASP A 328 -8.69 2.42 -15.53
CA ASP A 328 -9.61 1.28 -15.55
C ASP A 328 -10.89 1.45 -16.40
N GLU A 329 -10.85 2.38 -17.36
CA GLU A 329 -11.86 2.58 -18.39
C GLU A 329 -11.81 1.53 -19.52
N ASP A 330 -10.68 0.85 -19.72
CA ASP A 330 -10.51 -0.11 -20.82
C ASP A 330 -11.12 -1.48 -20.44
N PRO A 331 -12.21 -1.91 -21.09
CA PRO A 331 -12.85 -3.19 -20.80
C PRO A 331 -12.01 -4.42 -21.19
N ASN A 332 -10.94 -4.25 -21.95
CA ASN A 332 -10.03 -5.34 -22.28
C ASN A 332 -9.00 -5.59 -21.16
N ARG A 333 -8.81 -4.61 -20.27
CA ARG A 333 -7.98 -4.78 -19.06
C ARG A 333 -8.81 -5.52 -18.02
N THR A 334 -8.55 -6.81 -17.89
CA THR A 334 -9.31 -7.68 -17.00
C THR A 334 -8.58 -7.98 -15.70
N HIS A 335 -7.26 -8.08 -15.72
CA HIS A 335 -6.44 -8.45 -14.56
C HIS A 335 -5.20 -7.57 -14.47
N ILE A 336 -4.75 -7.32 -13.25
CA ILE A 336 -3.47 -6.68 -12.98
C ILE A 336 -2.82 -7.32 -11.74
N MET A 337 -1.49 -7.27 -11.66
CA MET A 337 -0.75 -7.80 -10.51
C MET A 337 -1.15 -7.12 -9.19
N LEU A 338 -1.55 -5.84 -9.22
CA LEU A 338 -2.02 -5.09 -8.05
C LEU A 338 -3.28 -5.73 -7.44
N GLY A 339 -4.34 -5.96 -8.23
CA GLY A 339 -5.53 -6.68 -7.76
C GLY A 339 -5.23 -8.10 -7.29
N SER A 340 -4.27 -8.78 -7.92
CA SER A 340 -3.83 -10.11 -7.48
C SER A 340 -2.98 -10.11 -6.21
N TRP A 341 -2.66 -8.93 -5.67
CA TRP A 341 -2.10 -8.75 -4.34
C TRP A 341 -3.15 -8.23 -3.36
N PHE A 342 -3.85 -7.14 -3.69
CA PHE A 342 -4.73 -6.44 -2.78
C PHE A 342 -5.99 -7.22 -2.41
N TYR A 343 -6.64 -7.94 -3.33
CA TYR A 343 -7.79 -8.76 -2.96
C TYR A 343 -7.41 -9.97 -2.07
N PRO A 344 -6.35 -10.75 -2.37
CA PRO A 344 -5.86 -11.75 -1.43
C PRO A 344 -5.48 -11.17 -0.06
N LEU A 345 -4.82 -10.02 -0.03
CA LEU A 345 -4.41 -9.36 1.20
C LEU A 345 -5.61 -8.90 2.04
N SER A 346 -6.61 -8.28 1.42
CA SER A 346 -7.82 -7.85 2.14
C SER A 346 -8.67 -9.03 2.62
N ILE A 347 -8.76 -10.11 1.84
CA ILE A 347 -9.38 -11.37 2.29
C ILE A 347 -8.62 -11.93 3.48
N ALA A 348 -7.29 -11.93 3.46
CA ALA A 348 -6.47 -12.36 4.59
C ALA A 348 -6.78 -11.57 5.86
N LEU A 349 -6.84 -10.23 5.76
CA LEU A 349 -7.16 -9.34 6.88
C LEU A 349 -8.56 -9.60 7.45
N VAL A 350 -9.56 -9.67 6.58
CA VAL A 350 -10.95 -9.89 7.01
C VAL A 350 -11.15 -11.28 7.60
N SER A 351 -10.50 -12.29 7.04
CA SER A 351 -10.56 -13.66 7.57
C SER A 351 -9.84 -13.77 8.91
N HIS A 352 -8.72 -13.05 9.09
CA HIS A 352 -8.03 -12.96 10.38
C HIS A 352 -8.93 -12.37 11.45
N PHE A 353 -9.68 -11.31 11.13
CA PHE A 353 -10.61 -10.66 12.05
C PHE A 353 -11.82 -11.53 12.40
N LEU A 354 -12.49 -12.11 11.38
CA LEU A 354 -13.72 -12.88 11.56
C LEU A 354 -13.47 -14.28 12.16
N GLY A 355 -12.39 -14.94 11.77
CA GLY A 355 -11.95 -16.23 12.32
C GLY A 355 -12.82 -17.46 11.96
N ASP A 356 -13.89 -17.28 11.18
CA ASP A 356 -14.88 -18.33 10.86
C ASP A 356 -15.30 -18.37 9.38
N THR A 357 -14.48 -17.81 8.49
CA THR A 357 -14.84 -17.59 7.08
C THR A 357 -14.54 -18.79 6.20
N GLY A 358 -13.66 -19.69 6.64
CA GLY A 358 -13.13 -20.79 5.84
C GLY A 358 -12.00 -20.36 4.90
N TYR A 359 -11.49 -19.13 5.05
CA TYR A 359 -10.34 -18.57 4.33
C TYR A 359 -9.14 -18.33 5.26
N GLU A 360 -9.22 -18.73 6.53
CA GLU A 360 -8.13 -18.60 7.49
C GLU A 360 -6.91 -19.43 7.08
N GLY A 361 -5.72 -18.87 7.27
CA GLY A 361 -4.48 -19.56 6.97
C GLY A 361 -3.26 -18.79 7.43
N PRO A 362 -2.07 -19.34 7.20
CA PRO A 362 -0.79 -18.73 7.56
C PRO A 362 -0.41 -17.64 6.56
N TYR A 363 -1.24 -16.59 6.45
CA TYR A 363 -0.88 -15.39 5.69
C TYR A 363 0.29 -14.69 6.37
N HIS A 364 1.25 -14.23 5.58
CA HIS A 364 2.38 -13.46 6.08
C HIS A 364 2.08 -11.97 5.97
N PHE A 365 1.76 -11.34 7.11
CA PHE A 365 1.57 -9.89 7.19
C PHE A 365 2.91 -9.20 7.47
N ASN A 366 3.70 -8.94 6.43
CA ASN A 366 5.05 -8.39 6.58
C ASN A 366 5.06 -6.87 6.80
N SER A 367 5.28 -6.44 8.05
CA SER A 367 5.26 -5.02 8.45
C SER A 367 6.38 -4.17 7.82
N HIS A 368 7.37 -4.78 7.17
CA HIS A 368 8.37 -4.03 6.42
C HIS A 368 7.80 -3.39 5.13
N SER A 369 6.63 -3.82 4.66
CA SER A 369 5.82 -3.05 3.71
C SER A 369 4.74 -2.32 4.48
N LEU A 370 4.72 -0.98 4.42
CA LEU A 370 3.75 -0.21 5.22
C LEU A 370 2.30 -0.44 4.79
N HIS A 371 2.01 -0.91 3.56
CA HIS A 371 0.66 -1.35 3.20
C HIS A 371 0.24 -2.67 3.87
N VAL A 372 1.18 -3.38 4.49
CA VAL A 372 0.96 -4.65 5.19
C VAL A 372 1.30 -4.49 6.69
N CYS A 373 1.59 -3.27 7.14
CA CYS A 373 1.86 -2.97 8.55
C CYS A 373 0.55 -2.71 9.29
N ASN A 374 0.09 -3.71 10.04
CA ASN A 374 -1.15 -3.70 10.82
C ASN A 374 -0.86 -3.50 12.31
N VAL A 375 -1.89 -3.16 13.07
CA VAL A 375 -1.84 -2.99 14.54
C VAL A 375 -1.32 -4.23 15.25
N PHE A 376 -1.69 -5.42 14.76
CA PHE A 376 -1.30 -6.70 15.35
C PHE A 376 0.04 -7.22 14.83
N ASN A 377 0.75 -6.47 13.98
CA ASN A 377 2.14 -6.74 13.71
C ASN A 377 3.02 -6.28 14.87
N GLU A 378 4.18 -6.92 15.04
CA GLU A 378 5.19 -6.37 15.93
C GLU A 378 5.67 -5.00 15.39
N PRO A 379 5.76 -3.95 16.25
CA PRO A 379 6.30 -2.66 15.83
C PRO A 379 7.70 -2.80 15.25
N LEU A 380 8.05 -1.93 14.30
CA LEU A 380 9.39 -1.91 13.71
C LEU A 380 10.41 -1.40 14.74
N ARG A 381 10.95 -2.31 15.55
CA ARG A 381 12.01 -2.04 16.52
C ARG A 381 13.39 -2.23 15.89
N TYR A 382 14.35 -1.47 16.40
CA TYR A 382 15.77 -1.66 16.09
C TYR A 382 16.19 -3.07 16.54
N SER A 383 16.74 -3.87 15.62
CA SER A 383 17.41 -5.14 15.94
C SER A 383 18.88 -4.93 16.27
#